data_AF-A0A0M4L6Z3-F1
#
_entry.id   AF-A0A0M4L6Z3-F1
#
_cell.length_a   1.000
_cell.length_b   1.000
_cell.length_c   1.000
_cell.angle_alpha   90.00
_cell.angle_beta   90.00
_cell.angle_gamma   90.00
#
_symmetry.space_group_name_H-M   'P 1'
#
loop_
_entity.id
_entity.type
_entity.pdbx_description
1 polymer ?
#
loop_
_entity_poly.entity_id
_entity_poly.type
_entity_poly.pdbx_seq_one_letter_code
_entity_poly.pdbx_strand_id
1 'polypeptide(L)'
;MKSRYLIAFVLGFASTSHGALLDDWSNDDLCGWMESAATPEYIQKEVLKREIICYGGVEVSSLPDDKLVTSGVGTTFPSPDPSLIPVTTNDKDKSYSY
;
A
#
# COMPACT_ATOMS: atom_id res chain seq x y z
N MET A 1 43.89 -12.99 -35.26
CA MET A 1 43.04 -14.06 -34.69
C MET A 1 42.91 -14.01 -33.17
N LYS A 2 43.93 -13.61 -32.38
CA LYS A 2 43.89 -13.57 -30.90
C LYS A 2 42.82 -12.65 -30.27
N SER A 3 42.54 -11.48 -30.86
CA SER A 3 41.61 -10.50 -30.27
C SER A 3 40.12 -10.89 -30.37
N ARG A 4 39.72 -11.74 -31.33
CA ARG A 4 38.32 -12.13 -31.50
C ARG A 4 37.89 -13.18 -30.47
N TYR A 5 38.82 -14.03 -30.03
CA TYR A 5 38.58 -15.02 -28.97
C TYR A 5 38.42 -14.38 -27.60
N LEU A 6 39.12 -13.27 -27.33
CA LEU A 6 38.97 -12.53 -26.08
C LEU A 6 37.57 -11.94 -25.96
N ILE A 7 37.02 -11.38 -27.04
CA ILE A 7 35.66 -10.83 -27.05
C ILE A 7 34.63 -11.94 -26.80
N ALA A 8 34.77 -13.10 -27.45
CA ALA A 8 33.89 -14.25 -27.22
C ALA A 8 33.97 -14.79 -25.77
N PHE A 9 35.14 -14.74 -25.14
CA PHE A 9 35.33 -15.17 -23.75
C PHE A 9 34.64 -14.25 -22.74
N VAL A 10 34.64 -12.92 -22.98
CA VAL A 10 34.00 -11.96 -22.06
C VAL A 10 32.46 -12.04 -22.13
N LEU A 11 31.90 -12.27 -23.31
CA LEU A 11 30.45 -12.45 -23.49
C LEU A 11 29.90 -13.74 -22.87
N GLY A 12 30.73 -14.77 -22.70
CA GLY A 12 30.34 -16.03 -22.08
C GLY A 12 30.15 -15.95 -20.56
N PHE A 13 30.60 -14.88 -19.91
CA PHE A 13 30.54 -14.70 -18.46
C PHE A 13 29.43 -13.76 -17.99
N ALA A 14 28.53 -13.32 -18.89
CA ALA A 14 27.35 -12.56 -18.51
C ALA A 14 26.33 -13.48 -17.81
N SER A 15 26.52 -13.69 -16.52
CA SER A 15 25.57 -14.41 -15.66
C SER A 15 24.28 -13.60 -15.56
N THR A 16 23.14 -14.18 -15.94
CA THR A 16 21.82 -13.59 -15.68
C THR A 16 21.46 -13.82 -14.22
N SER A 17 21.59 -12.81 -13.37
CA SER A 17 21.08 -12.89 -12.00
C SER A 17 19.54 -12.83 -12.03
N HIS A 18 18.89 -13.96 -11.85
CA HIS A 18 17.48 -13.99 -11.49
C HIS A 18 17.39 -13.86 -9.97
N GLY A 19 17.37 -12.63 -9.48
CA GLY A 19 17.03 -12.36 -8.08
C GLY A 19 15.51 -12.36 -7.97
N ALA A 20 14.96 -13.17 -7.07
CA ALA A 20 13.61 -12.92 -6.58
C ALA A 20 13.64 -11.57 -5.86
N LEU A 21 13.23 -10.50 -6.55
CA LEU A 21 13.42 -9.09 -6.16
C LEU A 21 12.98 -8.78 -4.71
N LEU A 22 12.04 -9.57 -4.19
CA LEU A 22 11.45 -9.41 -2.85
C LEU A 22 11.82 -10.54 -1.87
N ASP A 23 12.58 -11.56 -2.26
CA ASP A 23 12.96 -12.64 -1.33
C ASP A 23 13.85 -12.12 -0.20
N ASP A 24 14.76 -11.19 -0.51
CA ASP A 24 15.68 -10.60 0.47
C ASP A 24 15.03 -9.49 1.32
N TRP A 25 13.77 -9.12 1.07
CA TRP A 25 13.07 -8.09 1.84
C TRP A 25 12.54 -8.64 3.15
N SER A 26 12.70 -7.85 4.22
CA SER A 26 12.09 -8.16 5.51
C SER A 26 10.59 -7.91 5.48
N ASN A 27 9.88 -8.51 6.43
CA ASN A 27 8.44 -8.31 6.56
C ASN A 27 8.10 -6.85 6.90
N ASP A 28 8.94 -6.17 7.68
CA ASP A 28 8.79 -4.74 7.96
C ASP A 28 8.97 -3.88 6.72
N ASP A 29 9.90 -4.22 5.83
CA ASP A 29 10.07 -3.51 4.55
C ASP A 29 8.80 -3.65 3.69
N LEU A 30 8.24 -4.86 3.60
CA LEU A 30 6.99 -5.11 2.90
C LEU A 30 5.81 -4.35 3.52
N CYS A 31 5.73 -4.31 4.84
CA CYS A 31 4.70 -3.56 5.56
C CYS A 31 4.84 -2.05 5.42
N GLY A 32 6.06 -1.51 5.39
CA GLY A 32 6.31 -0.10 5.09
C GLY A 32 5.81 0.29 3.70
N TRP A 33 5.95 -0.62 2.72
CA TRP A 33 5.38 -0.42 1.39
C TRP A 33 3.85 -0.50 1.36
N MET A 34 3.25 -1.36 2.18
CA MET A 34 1.79 -1.47 2.30
C MET A 34 1.11 -0.17 2.78
N GLU A 35 1.81 0.68 3.54
CA GLU A 35 1.33 2.00 4.00
C GLU A 35 1.34 3.07 2.90
N SER A 36 1.96 2.78 1.74
CA SER A 36 2.04 3.74 0.65
C SER A 36 0.69 3.94 -0.03
N ALA A 37 0.42 5.16 -0.50
CA ALA A 37 -0.84 5.50 -1.18
C ALA A 37 -1.13 4.66 -2.44
N ALA A 38 -0.09 4.06 -3.04
CA ALA A 38 -0.20 3.20 -4.21
C ALA A 38 0.79 2.03 -4.14
N THR A 39 0.46 1.01 -3.35
CA THR A 39 1.27 -0.20 -3.23
C THR A 39 1.21 -1.03 -4.52
N PRO A 40 2.35 -1.34 -5.16
CA PRO A 40 2.37 -2.19 -6.34
C PRO A 40 1.78 -3.59 -6.12
N GLU A 41 1.10 -4.14 -7.13
CA GLU A 41 0.40 -5.43 -7.03
C GLU A 41 1.33 -6.60 -6.66
N TYR A 42 2.57 -6.59 -7.15
CA TYR A 42 3.54 -7.65 -6.88
C TYR A 42 3.99 -7.69 -5.41
N ILE A 43 4.02 -6.54 -4.73
CA ILE A 43 4.30 -6.45 -3.29
C ILE A 43 3.11 -6.98 -2.50
N GLN A 44 1.88 -6.59 -2.88
CA GLN A 44 0.66 -7.09 -2.24
C GLN A 44 0.55 -8.62 -2.33
N LYS A 45 0.90 -9.20 -3.49
CA LYS A 45 0.94 -10.65 -3.69
C LYS A 45 1.98 -11.33 -2.79
N GLU A 46 3.14 -10.73 -2.61
CA GLU A 46 4.18 -11.29 -1.74
C GLU A 46 3.79 -11.24 -0.26
N VAL A 47 3.21 -10.13 0.20
CA VAL A 47 2.64 -9.98 1.55
C VAL A 47 1.58 -11.04 1.83
N LEU A 48 0.64 -11.22 0.89
CA LEU A 48 -0.42 -12.22 1.01
C LEU A 48 0.14 -13.65 1.00
N LYS A 49 1.11 -13.94 0.12
CA LYS A 49 1.77 -15.24 -0.01
C LYS A 49 2.52 -15.64 1.27
N ARG A 50 3.08 -14.67 1.98
CA ARG A 50 3.78 -14.86 3.27
C ARG A 50 2.85 -14.71 4.49
N GLU A 51 1.57 -14.44 4.27
CA GLU A 51 0.55 -14.23 5.31
C GLU A 51 0.96 -13.19 6.38
N ILE A 52 1.65 -12.13 5.94
CA ILE A 52 2.15 -11.07 6.83
C ILE A 52 1.00 -10.15 7.23
N ILE A 53 0.90 -9.83 8.51
CA ILE A 53 -0.04 -8.87 9.05
C ILE A 53 0.71 -7.57 9.33
N CYS A 54 0.31 -6.49 8.65
CA CYS A 54 0.94 -5.18 8.78
C CYS A 54 0.06 -4.22 9.58
N TYR A 55 0.65 -3.46 10.51
CA TYR A 55 -0.02 -2.39 11.23
C TYR A 55 0.94 -1.23 11.50
N GLY A 56 0.62 -0.03 11.00
CA GLY A 56 1.47 1.16 11.16
C GLY A 56 2.85 1.01 10.52
N GLY A 57 2.93 0.33 9.38
CA GLY A 57 4.16 0.17 8.60
C GLY A 57 5.10 -0.94 9.08
N VAL A 58 4.73 -1.75 10.06
CA VAL A 58 5.55 -2.86 10.59
C VAL A 58 4.76 -4.16 10.67
N GLU A 59 5.46 -5.30 10.68
CA GLU A 59 4.85 -6.61 10.92
C GLU A 59 4.37 -6.71 12.38
N VAL A 60 3.16 -7.21 12.56
CA VAL A 60 2.62 -7.57 13.88
C VAL A 60 2.10 -9.01 13.85
N SER A 61 2.28 -9.75 14.95
CA SER A 61 1.78 -11.14 15.03
C SER A 61 0.24 -11.20 15.17
N SER A 62 -0.39 -10.10 15.58
CA SER A 62 -1.84 -9.95 15.69
C SER A 62 -2.19 -8.47 15.57
N LEU A 63 -3.33 -8.16 14.95
CA LEU A 63 -3.84 -6.79 15.01
C LEU A 63 -4.09 -6.41 16.47
N PRO A 64 -3.76 -5.18 16.88
CA PRO A 64 -4.15 -4.70 18.19
C PRO A 64 -5.67 -4.78 18.30
N ASP A 65 -6.18 -5.47 19.33
CA ASP A 65 -7.56 -5.29 19.77
C ASP A 65 -7.81 -3.80 19.88
N ASP A 66 -8.95 -3.34 19.37
CA ASP A 66 -9.41 -1.96 19.29
C ASP A 66 -9.42 -1.29 20.68
N LYS A 67 -8.26 -1.08 21.29
CA LYS A 67 -8.09 -0.09 22.34
C LYS A 67 -8.08 1.21 21.61
N LEU A 68 -9.31 1.64 21.31
CA LEU A 68 -9.75 2.98 20.98
C LEU A 68 -8.59 3.91 21.25
N VAL A 69 -7.80 4.19 20.20
CA VAL A 69 -6.71 5.13 20.29
C VAL A 69 -7.42 6.38 20.73
N THR A 70 -7.29 6.70 22.02
CA THR A 70 -7.70 7.98 22.54
C THR A 70 -6.68 8.91 21.94
N SER A 71 -6.84 9.24 20.65
CA SER A 71 -6.23 10.41 20.09
C SER A 71 -6.70 11.49 21.03
N GLY A 72 -5.78 12.00 21.84
CA GLY A 72 -6.11 12.80 23.03
C GLY A 72 -6.82 14.11 22.72
N VAL A 73 -7.21 14.34 21.46
CA VAL A 73 -7.96 15.49 20.98
C VAL A 73 -8.83 15.11 19.78
N GLY A 74 -9.56 14.01 19.86
CA GLY A 74 -10.69 13.78 18.95
C GLY A 74 -11.77 14.82 19.25
N THR A 75 -11.82 15.92 18.50
CA THR A 75 -12.97 16.82 18.60
C THR A 75 -14.18 16.05 18.09
N THR A 76 -15.06 15.64 19.00
CA THR A 76 -16.41 15.22 18.65
C THR A 76 -16.94 16.25 17.67
N PHE A 77 -17.17 15.86 16.41
CA PHE A 77 -17.86 16.72 15.46
C PHE A 77 -19.24 16.97 16.07
N PRO A 78 -19.57 18.20 16.52
CA PRO A 78 -20.92 18.47 16.93
C PRO A 78 -21.79 18.23 15.70
N SER A 79 -22.84 17.43 15.86
CA SER A 79 -23.86 17.32 14.82
C SER A 79 -24.28 18.74 14.44
N PRO A 80 -24.35 19.06 13.14
CA PRO A 80 -24.72 20.41 12.71
C PRO A 80 -26.07 20.78 13.33
N ASP A 81 -26.20 22.04 13.75
CA ASP A 81 -27.43 22.56 14.33
C ASP A 81 -28.60 22.27 13.38
N PRO A 82 -29.67 21.59 13.83
CA PRO A 82 -30.83 21.25 13.00
C PRO A 82 -31.44 22.46 12.28
N SER A 83 -31.27 23.67 12.82
CA SER A 83 -31.72 24.92 12.21
C SER A 83 -30.90 25.38 10.99
N LEU A 84 -29.66 24.88 10.85
CA LEU A 84 -28.77 25.15 9.73
C LEU A 84 -28.86 24.07 8.63
N ILE A 85 -29.65 23.01 8.86
CA ILE A 85 -29.93 22.02 7.83
C ILE A 85 -30.89 22.69 6.83
N PRO A 86 -30.47 22.93 5.58
CA PRO A 86 -31.39 23.46 4.58
C PRO A 86 -32.55 22.46 4.42
N VAL A 87 -33.77 22.94 4.61
CA VAL A 87 -34.97 22.15 4.32
C VAL A 87 -34.96 21.86 2.83
N THR A 88 -34.55 20.65 2.46
CA THR A 88 -34.78 20.13 1.12
C THR A 88 -36.28 19.91 0.99
N THR A 89 -37.01 20.95 0.57
CA THR A 89 -38.34 20.78 -0.02
C THR A 89 -38.14 19.85 -1.21
N ASN A 90 -38.75 18.66 -1.15
CA ASN A 90 -38.73 17.61 -2.17
C ASN A 90 -38.43 18.18 -3.57
N ASP A 91 -37.19 18.01 -4.02
CA ASP A 91 -36.66 18.50 -5.28
C ASP A 91 -37.15 17.57 -6.42
N LYS A 92 -38.48 17.49 -6.59
CA LYS A 92 -39.11 16.73 -7.68
C LYS A 92 -39.03 17.42 -9.05
N ASP A 93 -38.33 18.56 -9.15
CA ASP A 93 -38.29 19.36 -10.39
C ASP A 93 -36.89 19.81 -10.85
N LYS A 94 -35.81 19.20 -10.37
CA LYS A 94 -34.48 19.44 -10.97
C LYS A 94 -34.16 18.37 -12.00
N SER A 95 -34.55 18.64 -13.24
CA SER A 95 -33.99 17.97 -14.42
C SER A 95 -32.54 18.42 -14.57
N TYR A 96 -31.60 17.55 -14.23
CA TYR A 96 -30.19 17.74 -14.58
C TYR A 96 -30.00 17.28 -16.03
N SER A 97 -29.68 18.22 -16.91
CA SER A 97 -29.14 17.91 -18.25
C SER A 97 -27.67 17.55 -18.09
N TYR A 98 -27.27 16.40 -18.65
CA TYR A 98 -25.88 16.10 -18.98
C TYR A 98 -25.43 16.93 -20.19
#